data_AF-A0A4Q3B9H3-F1
#
_entry.id   AF-A0A4Q3B9H3-F1
#
_cell.length_a   1.000
_cell.length_b   1.000
_cell.length_c   1.000
_cell.angle_alpha   90.00
_cell.angle_beta   90.00
_cell.angle_gamma   90.00
#
_symmetry.space_group_name_H-M   'P 1'
#
loop_
_entity.id
_entity.type
_entity.pdbx_description
1 polymer ?
#
loop_
_entity_poly.entity_id
_entity_poly.type
_entity_poly.pdbx_seq_one_letter_code
_entity_poly.pdbx_strand_id
1 'polypeptide(L)'
;MTSIADEKELLDNSSFDSNTKTIHVLVALCDNKYQGIVPVPAKIGNGQDPANNLYWGCAYGIRSYFKNSSKWQLLKRFSIDSVKMERVVFKHKVSGYYLVADAYNGKNIKDCTVDFLQSCSGKMKDSLNVNGTSIGINGNAMLLSYIGHDGLMDFKLTEKFINTDGRSRDAIILACYSKNYFAPYLQQTRTRPLVWSTHLMSPEAYTLHDAIESYIKKEPAENIRSSAAKAYSKYQKCSEKAAKGLLVFGY
;
A
#
# COMPACT_ATOMS: atom_id res chain seq x y z
N MET A 1 35.12 6.97 -40.80
CA MET A 1 34.94 7.95 -39.70
C MET A 1 33.52 7.84 -39.22
N THR A 2 33.39 7.44 -37.97
CA THR A 2 32.17 7.10 -37.23
C THR A 2 31.53 8.36 -36.63
N SER A 3 30.21 8.52 -36.78
CA SER A 3 29.32 9.16 -35.79
C SER A 3 27.96 8.51 -36.01
N ILE A 4 27.48 7.56 -35.18
CA ILE A 4 27.05 7.70 -33.78
C ILE A 4 26.31 9.02 -33.56
N ALA A 5 25.05 9.03 -33.99
CA ALA A 5 24.00 9.79 -33.33
C ALA A 5 23.07 8.75 -32.70
N ASP A 6 23.26 8.56 -31.41
CA ASP A 6 22.37 7.80 -30.53
C ASP A 6 21.01 8.52 -30.46
N GLU A 7 20.08 8.13 -31.33
CA GLU A 7 18.66 8.30 -31.01
C GLU A 7 18.29 7.23 -29.99
N LYS A 8 18.41 7.66 -28.73
CA LYS A 8 17.95 6.98 -27.54
C LYS A 8 16.46 6.64 -27.69
N GLU A 9 16.20 5.41 -28.14
CA GLU A 9 14.92 4.72 -28.00
C GLU A 9 14.46 4.90 -26.54
N LEU A 10 13.38 5.67 -26.36
CA LEU A 10 12.62 5.69 -25.12
C LEU A 10 11.99 4.31 -24.97
N LEU A 11 12.74 3.38 -24.38
CA LEU A 11 12.25 2.05 -23.99
C LEU A 11 10.94 2.20 -23.22
N ASP A 12 9.87 1.68 -23.81
CA ASP A 12 8.56 1.49 -23.21
C ASP A 12 8.66 0.46 -22.07
N ASN A 13 9.17 0.90 -20.92
CA ASN A 13 9.38 0.05 -19.75
C ASN A 13 8.04 -0.18 -19.04
N SER A 14 7.29 -1.24 -19.42
CA SER A 14 6.53 -2.13 -18.51
C SER A 14 5.41 -2.93 -19.20
N SER A 15 5.72 -3.75 -20.22
CA SER A 15 4.73 -4.73 -20.69
C SER A 15 4.48 -5.80 -19.61
N PHE A 16 3.28 -5.82 -19.05
CA PHE A 16 2.81 -6.88 -18.17
C PHE A 16 1.56 -7.55 -18.76
N ASP A 17 1.23 -8.74 -18.28
CA ASP A 17 0.01 -9.42 -18.72
C ASP A 17 -1.22 -8.66 -18.23
N SER A 18 -1.96 -8.03 -19.14
CA SER A 18 -3.14 -7.23 -18.85
C SER A 18 -4.30 -8.02 -18.24
N ASN A 19 -4.25 -9.36 -18.27
CA ASN A 19 -5.23 -10.20 -17.60
C ASN A 19 -4.94 -10.38 -16.11
N THR A 20 -3.74 -9.99 -15.66
CA THR A 20 -3.37 -10.05 -14.24
C THR A 20 -4.03 -8.93 -13.46
N LYS A 21 -4.42 -9.24 -12.23
CA LYS A 21 -5.03 -8.28 -11.31
C LYS A 21 -4.14 -8.17 -10.10
N THR A 22 -3.52 -7.01 -9.93
CA THR A 22 -2.54 -6.77 -8.88
C THR A 22 -3.02 -5.70 -7.91
N ILE A 23 -2.82 -5.99 -6.62
CA ILE A 23 -2.88 -5.07 -5.51
C ILE A 23 -1.44 -4.79 -5.08
N HIS A 24 -1.05 -3.52 -4.96
CA HIS A 24 0.29 -3.17 -4.50
C HIS A 24 0.22 -2.39 -3.18
N VAL A 25 0.82 -2.95 -2.13
CA VAL A 25 0.79 -2.45 -0.75
C VAL A 25 2.16 -1.88 -0.39
N LEU A 26 2.22 -0.58 -0.12
CA LEU A 26 3.42 0.10 0.34
C LEU A 26 3.32 0.28 1.86
N VAL A 27 4.25 -0.31 2.59
CA VAL A 27 4.26 -0.34 4.06
C VAL A 27 5.37 0.55 4.58
N ALA A 28 5.01 1.67 5.21
CA ALA A 28 5.95 2.48 5.96
C ALA A 28 6.21 1.79 7.31
N LEU A 29 7.36 1.13 7.47
CA LEU A 29 7.67 0.41 8.71
C LEU A 29 7.69 1.34 9.92
N CYS A 30 7.14 0.88 11.05
CA CYS A 30 7.07 1.64 12.30
C CYS A 30 8.47 1.98 12.81
N ASP A 31 8.73 3.23 13.16
CA ASP A 31 10.06 3.66 13.63
C ASP A 31 10.00 4.72 14.73
N ASN A 32 10.35 4.35 15.95
CA ASN A 32 10.34 5.26 17.10
C ASN A 32 11.38 6.39 16.99
N LYS A 33 12.42 6.22 16.16
CA LYS A 33 13.57 7.14 16.09
C LYS A 33 13.38 8.19 15.01
N TYR A 34 12.84 7.79 13.85
CA TYR A 34 12.79 8.65 12.67
C TYR A 34 11.38 9.16 12.33
N GLN A 35 10.34 8.73 13.05
CA GLN A 35 8.96 9.16 12.82
C GLN A 35 8.39 9.88 14.05
N GLY A 36 7.48 10.82 13.83
CA GLY A 36 6.76 11.58 14.84
C GLY A 36 5.67 10.79 15.58
N ILE A 37 5.86 9.49 15.77
CA ILE A 37 4.88 8.61 16.41
C ILE A 37 4.98 8.64 17.93
N VAL A 38 3.88 8.29 18.61
CA VAL A 38 3.95 7.86 20.00
C VAL A 38 4.77 6.57 20.06
N PRO A 39 5.88 6.52 20.82
CA PRO A 39 6.76 5.36 20.80
C PRO A 39 6.04 4.07 21.20
N VAL A 40 6.28 3.01 20.42
CA VAL A 40 5.86 1.65 20.73
C VAL A 40 7.03 0.87 21.36
N PRO A 41 6.86 -0.37 21.87
CA PRO A 41 7.99 -1.15 22.36
C PRO A 41 9.15 -1.23 21.35
N ALA A 42 10.39 -1.04 21.81
CA ALA A 42 11.57 -0.83 20.95
C ALA A 42 11.75 -1.91 19.87
N LYS A 43 11.41 -3.17 20.19
CA LYS A 43 11.52 -4.29 19.25
C LYS A 43 10.60 -4.15 18.03
N ILE A 44 9.38 -3.63 18.21
CA ILE A 44 8.38 -3.53 17.14
C ILE A 44 8.37 -2.15 16.48
N GLY A 45 9.00 -1.15 17.13
CA GLY A 45 9.22 0.21 16.63
C GLY A 45 10.61 0.44 16.04
N ASN A 46 11.30 -0.61 15.59
CA ASN A 46 12.55 -0.50 14.84
C ASN A 46 12.25 -0.61 13.34
N GLY A 47 12.33 0.51 12.61
CA GLY A 47 12.02 0.57 11.19
C GLY A 47 13.08 -0.08 10.28
N GLN A 48 14.21 -0.52 10.86
CA GLN A 48 15.27 -1.26 10.17
C GLN A 48 15.23 -2.76 10.49
N ASP A 49 14.22 -3.23 11.23
CA ASP A 49 14.01 -4.66 11.51
C ASP A 49 12.65 -5.12 10.98
N PRO A 50 12.53 -5.43 9.68
CA PRO A 50 11.30 -5.96 9.11
C PRO A 50 10.81 -7.23 9.82
N ALA A 51 11.71 -8.05 10.38
CA ALA A 51 11.32 -9.33 10.96
C ALA A 51 10.41 -9.16 12.19
N ASN A 52 10.62 -8.09 12.96
CA ASN A 52 9.87 -7.82 14.19
C ASN A 52 8.99 -6.55 14.10
N ASN A 53 9.00 -5.82 12.98
CA ASN A 53 8.28 -4.55 12.88
C ASN A 53 6.76 -4.70 13.02
N LEU A 54 6.13 -3.74 13.71
CA LEU A 54 4.69 -3.70 14.00
C LEU A 54 3.82 -3.88 12.74
N TYR A 55 4.13 -3.18 11.65
CA TYR A 55 3.31 -3.17 10.43
C TYR A 55 3.67 -4.27 9.43
N TRP A 56 4.67 -5.11 9.74
CA TRP A 56 5.19 -6.10 8.79
C TRP A 56 5.38 -7.50 9.39
N GLY A 57 6.31 -7.62 10.34
CA GLY A 57 6.77 -8.88 10.88
C GLY A 57 5.98 -9.39 12.08
N CYS A 58 5.35 -8.51 12.85
CA CYS A 58 4.45 -8.88 13.95
C CYS A 58 3.23 -9.65 13.47
N ALA A 59 2.49 -10.28 14.40
CA ALA A 59 1.34 -11.13 14.08
C ALA A 59 0.29 -10.46 13.17
N TYR A 60 0.05 -9.15 13.35
CA TYR A 60 -0.87 -8.36 12.56
C TYR A 60 -0.18 -7.45 11.51
N GLY A 61 1.12 -7.64 11.30
CA GLY A 61 1.84 -7.01 10.20
C GLY A 61 1.51 -7.66 8.85
N ILE A 62 1.67 -6.91 7.76
CA ILE A 62 1.23 -7.32 6.41
C ILE A 62 1.77 -8.69 6.01
N ARG A 63 3.09 -8.90 6.11
CA ARG A 63 3.69 -10.17 5.70
C ARG A 63 3.16 -11.33 6.54
N SER A 64 3.20 -11.20 7.85
CA SER A 64 2.84 -12.29 8.76
C SER A 64 1.35 -12.62 8.70
N TYR A 65 0.48 -11.61 8.68
CA TYR A 65 -0.96 -11.79 8.62
C TYR A 65 -1.40 -12.46 7.32
N PHE A 66 -0.94 -11.96 6.16
CA PHE A 66 -1.29 -12.56 4.86
C PHE A 66 -0.67 -13.95 4.65
N LYS A 67 0.54 -14.21 5.17
CA LYS A 67 1.15 -15.55 5.15
C LYS A 67 0.33 -16.58 5.94
N ASN A 68 -0.26 -16.16 7.05
CA ASN A 68 -1.09 -17.03 7.91
C ASN A 68 -2.56 -17.06 7.48
N SER A 69 -2.97 -16.27 6.49
CA SER A 69 -4.34 -16.26 5.97
C SER A 69 -4.66 -17.56 5.23
N SER A 70 -5.87 -18.08 5.44
CA SER A 70 -6.37 -19.22 4.66
C SER A 70 -6.67 -18.86 3.21
N LYS A 71 -6.79 -17.57 2.87
CA LYS A 71 -7.16 -17.04 1.54
C LYS A 71 -5.97 -16.77 0.63
N TRP A 72 -4.80 -16.52 1.21
CA TRP A 72 -3.61 -16.09 0.47
C TRP A 72 -2.49 -17.13 0.56
N GLN A 73 -1.69 -17.22 -0.49
CA GLN A 73 -0.51 -18.08 -0.55
C GLN A 73 0.70 -17.23 -0.86
N LEU A 74 1.74 -17.31 -0.03
CA LEU A 74 3.03 -16.67 -0.31
C LEU A 74 3.73 -17.39 -1.48
N LEU A 75 4.07 -16.65 -2.53
CA LEU A 75 4.77 -17.16 -3.71
C LEU A 75 6.27 -16.86 -3.67
N LYS A 76 6.63 -15.61 -3.33
CA LYS A 76 8.02 -15.14 -3.35
C LYS A 76 8.26 -14.13 -2.22
N ARG A 77 9.52 -14.07 -1.79
CA ARG A 77 10.07 -13.08 -0.87
C ARG A 77 11.41 -12.62 -1.43
N PHE A 78 11.64 -11.32 -1.46
CA PHE A 78 12.84 -10.70 -2.00
C PHE A 78 13.42 -9.75 -0.96
N SER A 79 14.75 -9.73 -0.83
CA SER A 79 15.45 -8.56 -0.31
C SER A 79 15.70 -7.62 -1.49
N ILE A 80 15.38 -6.34 -1.35
CA ILE A 80 15.43 -5.37 -2.46
C ILE A 80 16.64 -4.44 -2.29
N ASP A 81 16.55 -3.44 -1.41
CA ASP A 81 17.62 -2.48 -1.15
C ASP A 81 17.51 -1.86 0.27
N SER A 82 18.23 -0.77 0.55
CA SER A 82 18.22 -0.12 1.86
C SER A 82 16.97 0.73 2.16
N VAL A 83 16.21 1.09 1.12
CA VAL A 83 14.99 1.92 1.17
C VAL A 83 13.76 1.01 1.21
N LYS A 84 13.60 0.12 0.22
CA LYS A 84 12.63 -0.97 0.22
C LYS A 84 13.38 -2.21 0.71
N MET A 85 13.22 -2.58 1.97
CA MET A 85 14.03 -3.64 2.57
C MET A 85 13.59 -5.04 2.13
N GLU A 86 12.29 -5.23 1.97
CA GLU A 86 11.71 -6.53 1.65
C GLU A 86 10.47 -6.38 0.78
N ARG A 87 10.36 -7.23 -0.25
CA ARG A 87 9.15 -7.41 -1.05
C ARG A 87 8.60 -8.82 -0.87
N VAL A 88 7.29 -8.94 -0.71
CA VAL A 88 6.60 -10.24 -0.74
C VAL A 88 5.52 -10.25 -1.80
N VAL A 89 5.33 -11.41 -2.42
CA VAL A 89 4.26 -11.63 -3.40
C VAL A 89 3.37 -12.75 -2.91
N PHE A 90 2.09 -12.45 -2.73
CA PHE A 90 1.05 -13.41 -2.46
C PHE A 90 0.13 -13.58 -3.67
N LYS A 91 -0.53 -14.74 -3.75
CA LYS A 91 -1.61 -15.00 -4.69
C LYS A 91 -2.85 -15.44 -3.93
N HIS A 92 -3.98 -14.83 -4.26
CA HIS A 92 -5.27 -15.23 -3.69
C HIS A 92 -5.68 -16.58 -4.27
N LYS A 93 -6.02 -17.54 -3.40
CA LYS A 93 -6.19 -18.96 -3.77
C LYS A 93 -7.37 -19.21 -4.71
N VAL A 94 -8.40 -18.35 -4.67
CA VAL A 94 -9.64 -18.55 -5.45
C VAL A 94 -9.71 -17.60 -6.64
N SER A 95 -9.53 -16.30 -6.42
CA SER A 95 -9.71 -15.28 -7.47
C SER A 95 -8.48 -15.07 -8.35
N GLY A 96 -7.32 -15.60 -7.95
CA GLY A 96 -6.06 -15.47 -8.70
C GLY A 96 -5.42 -14.08 -8.64
N TYR A 97 -5.95 -13.12 -7.87
CA TYR A 97 -5.32 -11.81 -7.66
C TYR A 97 -3.92 -11.96 -7.08
N TYR A 98 -3.02 -11.09 -7.52
CA TYR A 98 -1.72 -10.90 -6.91
C TYR A 98 -1.78 -9.78 -5.87
N LEU A 99 -1.12 -10.00 -4.74
CA LEU A 99 -0.81 -8.94 -3.78
C LEU A 99 0.70 -8.86 -3.68
N VAL A 100 1.26 -7.73 -4.10
CA VAL A 100 2.65 -7.39 -3.89
C VAL A 100 2.70 -6.43 -2.72
N ALA A 101 3.59 -6.65 -1.76
CA ALA A 101 3.80 -5.74 -0.65
C ALA A 101 5.27 -5.41 -0.48
N ASP A 102 5.57 -4.13 -0.24
CA ASP A 102 6.90 -3.58 -0.04
C ASP A 102 7.05 -2.99 1.36
N ALA A 103 8.05 -3.46 2.10
CA ALA A 103 8.44 -2.93 3.40
C ALA A 103 9.47 -1.82 3.21
N TYR A 104 9.04 -0.57 3.37
CA TYR A 104 9.93 0.58 3.36
C TYR A 104 10.56 0.74 4.73
N ASN A 105 11.89 0.86 4.73
CA ASN A 105 12.67 1.23 5.90
C ASN A 105 12.01 2.43 6.61
N GLY A 106 11.78 2.34 7.92
CA GLY A 106 10.98 3.35 8.62
C GLY A 106 11.57 4.76 8.59
N LYS A 107 12.89 4.89 8.43
CA LYS A 107 13.57 6.18 8.18
C LYS A 107 13.25 6.79 6.81
N ASN A 108 12.79 5.97 5.87
CA ASN A 108 12.47 6.29 4.48
C ASN A 108 10.94 6.39 4.26
N ILE A 109 10.19 6.78 5.29
CA ILE A 109 8.74 7.00 5.19
C ILE A 109 8.39 8.03 4.10
N LYS A 110 9.23 9.06 3.90
CA LYS A 110 9.05 10.03 2.81
C LYS A 110 9.08 9.35 1.43
N ASP A 111 10.03 8.45 1.20
CA ASP A 111 10.13 7.69 -0.05
C ASP A 111 8.89 6.80 -0.25
N CYS A 112 8.42 6.14 0.81
CA CYS A 112 7.18 5.36 0.78
C CYS A 112 5.96 6.20 0.37
N THR A 113 5.80 7.39 0.96
CA THR A 113 4.69 8.30 0.66
C THR A 113 4.78 8.83 -0.78
N VAL A 114 5.98 9.20 -1.24
CA VAL A 114 6.21 9.68 -2.62
C VAL A 114 5.95 8.56 -3.63
N ASP A 115 6.49 7.36 -3.45
CA ASP A 115 6.27 6.22 -4.34
C ASP A 115 4.77 5.86 -4.41
N PHE A 116 4.05 5.93 -3.27
CA PHE A 116 2.59 5.72 -3.25
C PHE A 116 1.82 6.76 -4.06
N LEU A 117 2.12 8.05 -3.88
CA LEU A 117 1.44 9.13 -4.60
C LEU A 117 1.81 9.16 -6.09
N GLN A 118 3.08 8.87 -6.43
CA GLN A 118 3.51 8.72 -7.83
C GLN A 118 2.85 7.52 -8.49
N SER A 119 2.70 6.39 -7.78
CA SER A 119 1.96 5.23 -8.26
C SER A 119 0.49 5.59 -8.52
N CYS A 120 -0.16 6.30 -7.59
CA CYS A 120 -1.52 6.80 -7.76
C CYS A 120 -1.67 7.66 -9.01
N SER A 121 -0.71 8.56 -9.26
CA SER A 121 -0.73 9.44 -10.43
C SER A 121 -0.46 8.73 -11.76
N GLY A 122 0.05 7.50 -11.74
CA GLY A 122 0.54 6.81 -12.94
C GLY A 122 1.91 7.28 -13.42
N LYS A 123 2.57 8.19 -12.69
CA LYS A 123 3.94 8.63 -12.97
C LYS A 123 4.98 7.56 -12.66
N MET A 124 4.75 6.77 -11.61
CA MET A 124 5.56 5.60 -11.29
C MET A 124 4.81 4.34 -11.72
N LYS A 125 5.41 3.55 -12.60
CA LYS A 125 4.89 2.27 -13.11
C LYS A 125 6.03 1.29 -13.17
N ASP A 126 5.71 0.03 -12.92
CA ASP A 126 6.69 -1.05 -13.04
C ASP A 126 5.97 -2.39 -13.25
N SER A 127 6.72 -3.44 -13.51
CA SER A 127 6.25 -4.81 -13.63
C SER A 127 7.19 -5.77 -12.91
N LEU A 128 6.67 -6.93 -12.52
CA LEU A 128 7.44 -7.96 -11.82
C LEU A 128 7.15 -9.32 -12.46
N ASN A 129 8.19 -10.08 -12.80
CA ASN A 129 8.01 -11.48 -13.20
C ASN A 129 7.92 -12.38 -11.97
N VAL A 130 6.83 -13.15 -11.87
CA VAL A 130 6.59 -14.11 -10.79
C VAL A 130 6.21 -15.45 -11.41
N ASN A 131 7.12 -16.41 -11.33
CA ASN A 131 6.94 -17.77 -11.87
C ASN A 131 6.52 -17.77 -13.36
N GLY A 132 7.11 -16.89 -14.17
CA GLY A 132 6.81 -16.79 -15.60
C GLY A 132 5.64 -15.87 -15.95
N THR A 133 4.86 -15.39 -14.97
CA THR A 133 3.82 -14.37 -15.19
C THR A 133 4.37 -12.98 -14.93
N SER A 134 4.31 -12.08 -15.93
CA SER A 134 4.61 -10.66 -15.73
C SER A 134 3.38 -9.95 -15.17
N ILE A 135 3.47 -9.44 -13.93
CA ILE A 135 2.40 -8.72 -13.24
C ILE A 135 2.72 -7.23 -13.12
N GLY A 136 1.72 -6.36 -13.28
CA GLY A 136 1.90 -4.92 -13.10
C GLY A 136 1.93 -4.50 -11.64
N ILE A 137 2.86 -3.64 -11.24
CA ILE A 137 2.95 -3.04 -9.90
C ILE A 137 3.01 -1.50 -9.99
N ASN A 138 3.04 -0.81 -8.84
CA ASN A 138 2.96 0.66 -8.79
C ASN A 138 1.73 1.15 -9.56
N GLY A 139 1.86 2.16 -10.42
CA GLY A 139 0.77 2.66 -11.25
C GLY A 139 0.18 1.65 -12.24
N ASN A 140 0.78 0.47 -12.43
CA ASN A 140 0.17 -0.62 -13.20
C ASN A 140 -0.76 -1.51 -12.35
N ALA A 141 -0.76 -1.36 -11.02
CA ALA A 141 -1.70 -2.06 -10.14
C ALA A 141 -3.10 -1.44 -10.21
N MET A 142 -4.12 -2.26 -9.94
CA MET A 142 -5.53 -1.83 -9.93
C MET A 142 -5.90 -1.12 -8.63
N LEU A 143 -5.34 -1.61 -7.53
CA LEU A 143 -5.52 -1.10 -6.18
C LEU A 143 -4.15 -0.84 -5.56
N LEU A 144 -3.98 0.38 -5.06
CA LEU A 144 -2.81 0.78 -4.28
C LEU A 144 -3.18 0.85 -2.81
N SER A 145 -2.28 0.44 -1.93
CA SER A 145 -2.48 0.62 -0.50
C SER A 145 -1.27 1.23 0.16
N TYR A 146 -1.52 2.13 1.11
CA TYR A 146 -0.52 2.66 2.03
C TYR A 146 -0.90 2.23 3.43
N ILE A 147 0.08 1.75 4.21
CA ILE A 147 -0.13 1.34 5.59
C ILE A 147 1.07 1.73 6.45
N GLY A 148 0.78 2.26 7.65
CA GLY A 148 1.77 2.64 8.64
C GLY A 148 1.48 4.02 9.23
N HIS A 149 2.52 4.69 9.75
CA HIS A 149 2.42 6.08 10.16
C HIS A 149 2.06 6.98 8.97
N ASP A 150 1.30 8.05 9.21
CA ASP A 150 1.04 9.04 8.17
C ASP A 150 2.26 9.96 8.04
N GLY A 151 3.09 9.72 7.02
CA GLY A 151 4.29 10.53 6.78
C GLY A 151 3.99 12.02 6.57
N LEU A 152 2.80 12.36 6.06
CA LEU A 152 2.39 13.75 5.83
C LEU A 152 2.09 14.51 7.14
N MET A 153 2.05 13.81 8.28
CA MET A 153 2.07 14.42 9.61
C MET A 153 3.49 14.89 10.01
N ASP A 154 4.53 14.31 9.42
CA ASP A 154 5.93 14.58 9.78
C ASP A 154 6.61 15.56 8.81
N PHE A 155 6.16 15.60 7.56
CA PHE A 155 6.76 16.41 6.52
C PHE A 155 5.74 16.97 5.53
N LYS A 156 6.15 18.03 4.81
CA LYS A 156 5.41 18.58 3.68
C LYS A 156 6.05 18.12 2.37
N LEU A 157 5.21 17.83 1.38
CA LEU A 157 5.64 17.57 0.01
C LEU A 157 5.49 18.86 -0.80
N THR A 158 6.43 19.07 -1.72
CA THR A 158 6.41 20.23 -2.65
C THR A 158 6.08 19.79 -4.07
N GLU A 159 6.17 18.49 -4.32
CA GLU A 159 5.90 17.83 -5.57
C GLU A 159 4.39 17.80 -5.87
N LYS A 160 4.05 17.87 -7.17
CA LYS A 160 2.69 17.66 -7.66
C LYS A 160 2.54 16.23 -8.18
N PHE A 161 1.41 15.60 -7.86
CA PHE A 161 1.09 14.23 -8.24
C PHE A 161 -0.10 14.22 -9.20
N ILE A 162 0.07 14.86 -10.35
CA ILE A 162 -0.98 14.99 -11.37
C ILE A 162 -1.09 13.67 -12.14
N ASN A 163 -2.32 13.19 -12.36
CA ASN A 163 -2.59 12.02 -13.20
C ASN A 163 -1.93 12.16 -14.58
N THR A 164 -1.04 11.24 -14.94
CA THR A 164 -0.24 11.31 -16.18
C THR A 164 -0.72 10.39 -17.28
N ASP A 165 -1.66 9.49 -17.00
CA ASP A 165 -2.03 8.41 -17.92
C ASP A 165 -3.53 8.21 -18.14
N GLY A 166 -4.35 9.14 -17.64
CA GLY A 166 -5.80 9.13 -17.78
C GLY A 166 -6.52 8.03 -16.98
N ARG A 167 -5.79 7.11 -16.32
CA ARG A 167 -6.38 5.98 -15.60
C ARG A 167 -6.76 6.37 -14.18
N SER A 168 -7.93 5.92 -13.73
CA SER A 168 -8.32 5.99 -12.33
C SER A 168 -7.92 4.70 -11.62
N ARG A 169 -7.36 4.84 -10.40
CA ARG A 169 -6.92 3.73 -9.55
C ARG A 169 -7.72 3.75 -8.26
N ASP A 170 -7.90 2.59 -7.65
CA ASP A 170 -8.45 2.52 -6.31
C ASP A 170 -7.33 2.66 -5.27
N ALA A 171 -7.66 3.20 -4.10
CA ALA A 171 -6.73 3.26 -2.98
C ALA A 171 -7.34 2.90 -1.63
N ILE A 172 -6.54 2.24 -0.78
CA ILE A 172 -6.81 2.05 0.65
C ILE A 172 -5.64 2.61 1.44
N ILE A 173 -5.87 3.64 2.27
CA ILE A 173 -4.85 4.28 3.10
C ILE A 173 -5.16 4.05 4.57
N LEU A 174 -4.44 3.12 5.20
CA LEU A 174 -4.52 2.88 6.64
C LEU A 174 -3.38 3.62 7.34
N ALA A 175 -3.66 4.86 7.72
CA ALA A 175 -2.78 5.72 8.49
C ALA A 175 -3.65 6.75 9.25
N CYS A 176 -3.11 7.37 10.30
CA CYS A 176 -3.84 8.36 11.10
C CYS A 176 -4.23 9.59 10.29
N TYR A 177 -5.47 10.08 10.42
CA TYR A 177 -5.96 11.28 9.72
C TYR A 177 -5.77 11.27 8.19
N SER A 178 -5.67 10.08 7.59
CA SER A 178 -5.22 9.94 6.21
C SER A 178 -6.14 10.63 5.21
N LYS A 179 -7.45 10.74 5.49
CA LYS A 179 -8.36 11.54 4.65
C LYS A 179 -7.92 13.01 4.56
N ASN A 180 -7.56 13.62 5.68
CA ASN A 180 -7.20 15.04 5.70
C ASN A 180 -5.87 15.29 4.96
N TYR A 181 -4.86 14.47 5.24
CA TYR A 181 -3.51 14.68 4.71
C TYR A 181 -3.36 14.24 3.25
N PHE A 182 -3.94 13.10 2.86
CA PHE A 182 -3.77 12.58 1.49
C PHE A 182 -4.74 13.18 0.48
N ALA A 183 -5.92 13.69 0.88
CA ALA A 183 -6.93 14.16 -0.06
C ALA A 183 -6.41 15.22 -1.06
N PRO A 184 -5.67 16.28 -0.66
CA PRO A 184 -5.18 17.29 -1.60
C PRO A 184 -4.27 16.72 -2.69
N TYR A 185 -3.54 15.64 -2.39
CA TYR A 185 -2.66 14.97 -3.34
C TYR A 185 -3.45 13.96 -4.21
N LEU A 186 -4.33 13.15 -3.61
CA LEU A 186 -5.10 12.12 -4.35
C LEU A 186 -6.15 12.69 -5.30
N GLN A 187 -6.71 13.87 -5.03
CA GLN A 187 -7.62 14.52 -5.96
C GLN A 187 -6.95 14.79 -7.32
N GLN A 188 -5.66 15.15 -7.31
CA GLN A 188 -4.89 15.42 -8.52
C GLN A 188 -4.54 14.14 -9.30
N THR A 189 -4.54 12.98 -8.63
CA THR A 189 -4.23 11.69 -9.25
C THR A 189 -5.46 11.01 -9.87
N ARG A 190 -6.68 11.52 -9.65
CA ARG A 190 -7.96 10.86 -9.98
C ARG A 190 -8.14 9.49 -9.30
N THR A 191 -7.45 9.27 -8.18
CA THR A 191 -7.58 8.05 -7.38
C THR A 191 -8.93 8.04 -6.64
N ARG A 192 -9.55 6.87 -6.54
CA ARG A 192 -10.77 6.64 -5.75
C ARG A 192 -10.40 6.05 -4.38
N PRO A 193 -10.51 6.83 -3.30
CA PRO A 193 -10.26 6.31 -1.95
C PRO A 193 -11.41 5.40 -1.52
N LEU A 194 -11.13 4.11 -1.36
CA LEU A 194 -12.08 3.09 -0.91
C LEU A 194 -12.14 2.97 0.60
N VAL A 195 -11.00 3.15 1.28
CA VAL A 195 -10.90 3.17 2.74
C VAL A 195 -9.78 4.11 3.16
N TRP A 196 -10.08 5.03 4.05
CA TRP A 196 -9.12 5.89 4.74
C TRP A 196 -9.72 6.43 6.05
N SER A 197 -8.89 7.04 6.90
CA SER A 197 -9.27 7.38 8.27
C SER A 197 -9.57 8.87 8.45
N THR A 198 -10.49 9.18 9.35
CA THR A 198 -10.80 10.55 9.78
C THR A 198 -9.98 11.00 11.00
N HIS A 199 -9.45 10.04 11.78
CA HIS A 199 -8.78 10.28 13.06
C HIS A 199 -7.61 9.30 13.27
N LEU A 200 -7.02 9.30 14.47
CA LEU A 200 -6.05 8.29 14.89
C LEU A 200 -6.60 6.87 14.74
N MET A 201 -5.80 5.95 14.22
CA MET A 201 -6.16 4.54 14.04
C MET A 201 -4.96 3.62 14.25
N SER A 202 -5.21 2.32 14.50
CA SER A 202 -4.17 1.28 14.41
C SER A 202 -4.07 0.75 12.96
N PRO A 203 -2.98 1.02 12.21
CA PRO A 203 -2.86 0.62 10.81
C PRO A 203 -2.27 -0.79 10.69
N GLU A 204 -3.12 -1.78 10.93
CA GLU A 204 -2.74 -3.19 10.94
C GLU A 204 -3.44 -4.00 9.82
N ALA A 205 -2.84 -5.13 9.47
CA ALA A 205 -3.16 -5.89 8.27
C ALA A 205 -4.59 -6.46 8.24
N TYR A 206 -5.21 -6.73 9.39
CA TYR A 206 -6.57 -7.30 9.43
C TYR A 206 -7.61 -6.38 8.78
N THR A 207 -7.44 -5.05 8.90
CA THR A 207 -8.36 -4.08 8.28
C THR A 207 -8.19 -4.09 6.77
N LEU A 208 -6.94 -4.14 6.30
CA LEU A 208 -6.65 -4.21 4.87
C LEU A 208 -7.12 -5.52 4.26
N HIS A 209 -6.87 -6.64 4.95
CA HIS A 209 -7.26 -7.98 4.51
C HIS A 209 -8.76 -8.04 4.19
N ASP A 210 -9.62 -7.71 5.15
CA ASP A 210 -11.07 -7.84 4.95
C ASP A 210 -11.61 -6.81 3.95
N ALA A 211 -11.01 -5.62 3.86
CA ALA A 211 -11.32 -4.66 2.80
C ALA A 211 -11.00 -5.23 1.40
N ILE A 212 -9.83 -5.86 1.26
CA ILE A 212 -9.39 -6.49 0.02
C ILE A 212 -10.29 -7.67 -0.35
N GLU A 213 -10.72 -8.49 0.61
CA GLU A 213 -11.63 -9.60 0.34
C GLU A 213 -12.97 -9.11 -0.26
N SER A 214 -13.50 -7.99 0.23
CA SER A 214 -14.66 -7.31 -0.37
C SER A 214 -14.35 -6.69 -1.74
N TYR A 215 -13.18 -6.08 -1.91
CA TYR A 215 -12.73 -5.52 -3.18
C TYR A 215 -12.64 -6.59 -4.28
N ILE A 216 -12.06 -7.74 -3.96
CA ILE A 216 -11.91 -8.88 -4.89
C ILE A 216 -13.27 -9.40 -5.37
N LYS A 217 -14.29 -9.36 -4.50
CA LYS A 217 -15.68 -9.69 -4.84
C LYS A 217 -16.39 -8.61 -5.65
N LYS A 218 -15.71 -7.50 -5.97
CA LYS A 218 -16.25 -6.34 -6.68
C LYS A 218 -17.44 -5.71 -5.95
N GLU A 219 -17.42 -5.74 -4.63
CA GLU A 219 -18.45 -5.07 -3.83
C GLU A 219 -18.35 -3.55 -3.97
N PRO A 220 -19.47 -2.81 -3.77
CA PRO A 220 -19.45 -1.34 -3.74
C PRO A 220 -18.51 -0.79 -2.67
N ALA A 221 -18.00 0.44 -2.85
CA ALA A 221 -17.06 1.07 -1.92
C ALA A 221 -17.56 1.12 -0.47
N GLU A 222 -18.86 1.33 -0.26
CA GLU A 222 -19.48 1.30 1.08
C GLU A 222 -19.32 -0.07 1.77
N ASN A 223 -19.44 -1.16 1.02
CA ASN A 223 -19.29 -2.53 1.53
C ASN A 223 -17.82 -2.84 1.81
N ILE A 224 -16.90 -2.42 0.94
CA ILE A 224 -15.45 -2.51 1.18
C ILE A 224 -15.08 -1.83 2.50
N ARG A 225 -15.53 -0.58 2.68
CA ARG A 225 -15.38 0.18 3.92
C ARG A 225 -16.10 -0.49 5.11
N SER A 226 -17.24 -1.14 4.89
CA SER A 226 -17.94 -1.90 5.93
C SER A 226 -17.15 -3.11 6.42
N SER A 227 -16.53 -3.88 5.51
CA SER A 227 -15.67 -5.00 5.87
C SER A 227 -14.43 -4.53 6.62
N ALA A 228 -13.80 -3.44 6.18
CA ALA A 228 -12.70 -2.81 6.88
C ALA A 228 -13.09 -2.41 8.33
N ALA A 229 -14.24 -1.76 8.49
CA ALA A 229 -14.75 -1.32 9.80
C ALA A 229 -15.12 -2.49 10.72
N LYS A 230 -15.70 -3.57 10.18
CA LYS A 230 -15.99 -4.79 10.96
C LYS A 230 -14.72 -5.45 11.47
N ALA A 231 -13.71 -5.60 10.62
CA ALA A 231 -12.41 -6.11 11.01
C ALA A 231 -11.78 -5.20 12.08
N TYR A 232 -11.77 -3.88 11.85
CA TYR A 232 -11.23 -2.93 12.82
C TYR A 232 -11.92 -3.03 14.18
N SER A 233 -13.26 -3.03 14.21
CA SER A 233 -14.07 -3.17 15.42
C SER A 233 -13.74 -4.44 16.20
N LYS A 234 -13.60 -5.57 15.52
CA LYS A 234 -13.24 -6.86 16.13
C LYS A 234 -11.89 -6.81 16.85
N TYR A 235 -10.86 -6.29 16.18
CA TYR A 235 -9.49 -6.35 16.69
C TYR A 235 -9.18 -5.23 17.70
N GLN A 236 -9.72 -4.03 17.46
CA GLN A 236 -9.54 -2.86 18.33
C GLN A 236 -10.60 -2.77 19.43
N LYS A 237 -11.52 -3.75 19.51
CA LYS A 237 -12.54 -3.88 20.55
C LYS A 237 -13.41 -2.63 20.73
N CYS A 238 -13.67 -1.90 19.65
CA CYS A 238 -14.58 -0.76 19.62
C CYS A 238 -15.91 -1.16 18.97
N SER A 239 -16.96 -0.34 19.09
CA SER A 239 -18.21 -0.60 18.39
C SER A 239 -18.04 -0.48 16.88
N GLU A 240 -18.83 -1.23 16.10
CA GLU A 240 -18.86 -1.09 14.65
C GLU A 240 -19.22 0.34 14.25
N LYS A 241 -20.16 0.99 14.96
CA LYS A 241 -20.54 2.39 14.72
C LYS A 241 -19.32 3.33 14.81
N ALA A 242 -18.49 3.17 15.84
CA ALA A 242 -17.27 3.95 15.99
C ALA A 242 -16.28 3.66 14.86
N ALA A 243 -16.07 2.40 14.51
CA ALA A 243 -15.20 2.01 13.40
C ALA A 243 -15.70 2.56 12.04
N LYS A 244 -17.02 2.65 11.83
CA LYS A 244 -17.60 3.26 10.61
C LYS A 244 -17.46 4.79 10.59
N GLY A 245 -17.43 5.46 11.75
CA GLY A 245 -17.11 6.89 11.85
C GLY A 245 -15.62 7.19 11.62
N LEU A 246 -14.75 6.24 12.00
CA LEU A 246 -13.31 6.32 11.77
C LEU A 246 -12.94 6.05 10.31
N LEU A 247 -13.42 4.94 9.75
CA LEU A 247 -13.08 4.47 8.40
C LEU A 247 -14.17 4.85 7.39
N VAL A 248 -13.80 5.73 6.47
CA VAL A 248 -14.68 6.32 5.45
C VAL A 248 -14.18 6.01 4.04
N PHE A 249 -14.96 6.39 3.03
CA PHE A 249 -14.66 6.20 1.60
C PHE A 249 -15.10 7.46 0.85
N GLY A 250 -14.55 7.70 -0.34
CA GLY A 250 -14.83 8.91 -1.10
C GLY A 250 -14.26 10.19 -0.46
N TYR A 251 -14.31 11.28 -1.23
CA TYR A 251 -13.84 12.60 -0.84
C TYR A 251 -14.81 13.30 0.13
#